data_AF-A0A7Y5C8F7-F1
#
_entry.id   AF-A0A7Y5C8F7-F1
#
_cell.length_a   1.000
_cell.length_b   1.000
_cell.length_c   1.000
_cell.angle_alpha   90.00
_cell.angle_beta   90.00
_cell.angle_gamma   90.00
#
_symmetry.space_group_name_H-M   'P 1'
#
loop_
_entity.id
_entity.type
_entity.pdbx_description
1 polymer ?
#
loop_
_entity_poly.entity_id
_entity_poly.type
_entity_poly.pdbx_seq_one_letter_code
_entity_poly.pdbx_strand_id
1 'polypeptide(L)'
;MRRKKPFVARINQVKITRDGETAIVEYRDESTSSVNLHIGPELPETSDQDVLDSLNDMIRAQQQKPAPCDYVAVEIPEGSPQIEFCAQRRHWVPRGDVLRCVVNDGGLDGEATVYIDERELSLHDFGRILATRAGFGMRITFVPDDRLTETPNIEVRDPAKSETR
;
A
#
# COMPACT_ATOMS: atom_id res chain seq x y z
N MET A 1 -9.42 -8.24 4.38
CA MET A 1 -8.21 -7.84 5.12
C MET A 1 -6.98 -8.18 4.29
N ARG A 2 -6.02 -7.25 4.18
CA ARG A 2 -4.74 -7.51 3.51
C ARG A 2 -3.88 -8.40 4.43
N ARG A 3 -3.55 -9.61 4.00
CA ARG A 3 -2.64 -10.49 4.74
C ARG A 3 -1.21 -9.93 4.67
N LYS A 4 -0.45 -10.09 5.76
CA LYS A 4 0.98 -9.73 5.83
C LYS A 4 1.77 -10.56 4.82
N LYS A 5 2.85 -9.97 4.31
CA LYS A 5 3.77 -10.69 3.44
C LYS A 5 4.50 -11.79 4.25
N PRO A 6 4.80 -12.95 3.62
CA PRO A 6 5.69 -13.96 4.18
C PRO A 6 7.02 -13.37 4.65
N PHE A 7 7.59 -13.92 5.73
CA PHE A 7 8.84 -13.46 6.34
C PHE A 7 9.75 -14.64 6.65
N VAL A 8 11.05 -14.39 6.85
CA VAL A 8 12.00 -15.45 7.22
C VAL A 8 11.59 -16.07 8.55
N ALA A 9 11.18 -17.33 8.52
CA ALA A 9 10.56 -18.02 9.65
C ALA A 9 11.42 -19.16 10.19
N ARG A 10 11.15 -19.54 11.44
CA ARG A 10 11.67 -20.75 12.08
C ARG A 10 10.67 -21.90 11.94
N ILE A 11 11.15 -23.14 12.04
CA ILE A 11 10.32 -24.35 11.87
C ILE A 11 9.11 -24.39 12.80
N ASN A 12 9.24 -23.86 14.02
CA ASN A 12 8.14 -23.79 14.99
C ASN A 12 7.11 -22.69 14.70
N GLN A 13 7.33 -21.83 13.71
CA GLN A 13 6.43 -20.75 13.31
C GLN A 13 5.58 -21.10 12.09
N VAL A 14 5.80 -22.28 11.50
CA VAL A 14 5.08 -22.73 10.31
C VAL A 14 4.50 -24.13 10.52
N LYS A 15 3.56 -24.47 9.63
CA LYS A 15 3.06 -25.81 9.39
C LYS A 15 3.23 -26.10 7.91
N ILE A 16 3.83 -27.23 7.58
CA ILE A 16 4.11 -27.62 6.20
C ILE A 16 3.23 -28.81 5.86
N THR A 17 2.46 -28.70 4.79
CA THR A 17 1.71 -29.80 4.20
C THR A 17 2.22 -30.05 2.79
N ARG A 18 2.19 -31.31 2.34
CA ARG A 18 2.65 -31.71 1.00
C ARG A 18 1.44 -32.07 0.15
N ASP A 19 1.37 -31.50 -1.04
CA ASP A 19 0.35 -31.78 -2.05
C ASP A 19 1.05 -32.08 -3.39
N GLY A 20 1.26 -33.36 -3.67
CA GLY A 20 2.04 -33.84 -4.80
C GLY A 20 3.49 -33.33 -4.75
N GLU A 21 3.84 -32.48 -5.72
CA GLU A 21 5.16 -31.85 -5.88
C GLU A 21 5.25 -30.46 -5.23
N THR A 22 4.18 -30.03 -4.55
CA THR A 22 4.08 -28.68 -3.95
C THR A 22 4.00 -28.77 -2.44
N ALA A 23 4.88 -28.03 -1.76
CA ALA A 23 4.80 -27.79 -0.33
C ALA A 23 3.94 -26.55 -0.04
N ILE A 24 2.93 -26.70 0.80
CA ILE A 24 2.11 -25.60 1.29
C ILE A 24 2.64 -25.23 2.68
N VAL A 25 3.21 -24.04 2.80
CA VAL A 25 3.76 -23.51 4.04
C VAL A 25 2.77 -22.50 4.63
N GLU A 26 2.14 -22.88 5.73
CA GLU A 26 1.20 -22.05 6.48
C GLU A 26 1.91 -21.44 7.70
N TYR A 27 1.81 -20.12 7.86
CA TYR A 27 2.34 -19.45 9.05
C TYR A 27 1.37 -19.63 10.22
N ARG A 28 1.89 -19.82 11.43
CA ARG A 28 1.07 -19.85 12.65
C ARG A 28 0.43 -18.50 12.98
N ASP A 29 1.01 -17.40 12.48
CA ASP A 29 0.33 -16.10 12.47
C ASP A 29 -0.70 -16.09 11.33
N GLU A 30 -1.97 -16.28 11.67
CA GLU A 30 -3.10 -16.32 10.72
C GLU A 30 -3.27 -15.03 9.89
N SER A 31 -2.64 -13.92 10.33
CA SER A 31 -2.63 -12.68 9.56
C SER A 31 -1.62 -12.69 8.40
N THR A 32 -0.78 -13.72 8.29
CA THR A 32 0.25 -13.86 7.24
C THR A 32 -0.21 -14.79 6.12
N SER A 33 0.11 -14.44 4.87
CA SER A 33 -0.21 -15.29 3.71
C SER A 33 0.58 -16.60 3.74
N SER A 34 -0.08 -17.71 3.40
CA SER A 34 0.59 -18.98 3.11
C SER A 34 1.37 -18.92 1.80
N VAL A 35 2.33 -19.82 1.62
CA VAL A 35 3.16 -19.94 0.42
C VAL A 35 3.06 -21.34 -0.15
N ASN A 36 2.80 -21.44 -1.45
CA ASN A 36 2.89 -22.70 -2.19
C ASN A 36 4.24 -22.74 -2.89
N LEU A 37 5.13 -23.62 -2.43
CA LEU A 37 6.46 -23.81 -2.97
C LEU A 37 6.50 -25.09 -3.80
N HIS A 38 6.68 -24.95 -5.10
CA HIS A 38 6.86 -26.09 -5.99
C HIS A 38 8.31 -26.57 -5.90
N ILE A 39 8.54 -27.74 -5.31
CA ILE A 39 9.89 -28.33 -5.18
C ILE A 39 10.12 -29.38 -6.27
N GLY A 40 9.07 -30.09 -6.69
CA GLY A 40 9.18 -31.15 -7.68
C GLY A 40 9.08 -32.55 -7.06
N PRO A 41 9.45 -33.60 -7.80
CA PRO A 41 9.22 -35.00 -7.41
C PRO A 41 10.01 -35.47 -6.19
N GLU A 42 11.05 -34.73 -5.80
CA GLU A 42 11.86 -34.98 -4.59
C GLU A 42 11.20 -34.52 -3.28
N LEU A 43 10.09 -33.77 -3.34
CA LEU A 43 9.40 -33.26 -2.16
C LEU A 43 9.05 -34.31 -1.07
N PRO A 44 8.67 -35.56 -1.41
CA PRO A 44 8.40 -36.59 -0.41
C PRO A 44 9.64 -36.95 0.44
N GLU A 45 10.84 -36.80 -0.12
CA GLU A 45 12.11 -37.11 0.56
C GLU A 45 12.75 -35.87 1.20
N THR A 46 12.32 -34.67 0.81
CA THR A 46 12.78 -33.39 1.38
C THR A 46 12.26 -33.22 2.81
N SER A 47 13.14 -32.87 3.76
CA SER A 47 12.73 -32.60 5.14
C SER A 47 11.96 -31.28 5.25
N ASP A 48 11.11 -31.14 6.27
CA ASP A 48 10.39 -29.88 6.53
C ASP A 48 11.36 -28.70 6.73
N GLN A 49 12.57 -28.97 7.26
CA GLN A 49 13.61 -27.96 7.43
C GLN A 49 14.17 -27.50 6.08
N ASP A 50 14.42 -28.41 5.14
CA ASP A 50 14.93 -28.08 3.80
C ASP A 50 13.88 -27.32 2.96
N VAL A 51 12.60 -27.68 3.09
CA VAL A 51 11.48 -26.93 2.50
C VAL A 51 11.46 -25.50 3.03
N LEU A 52 11.61 -25.34 4.35
CA LEU A 52 11.61 -24.03 4.99
C LEU A 52 12.85 -23.21 4.62
N ASP A 53 14.02 -23.84 4.52
CA ASP A 53 15.26 -23.17 4.14
C ASP A 53 15.20 -22.68 2.69
N SER A 54 14.62 -23.48 1.78
CA SER A 54 14.34 -23.06 0.40
C SER A 54 13.42 -21.84 0.34
N LEU A 55 12.34 -21.83 1.15
CA LEU A 55 11.45 -20.68 1.28
C LEU A 55 12.19 -19.45 1.84
N ASN A 56 12.95 -19.64 2.92
CA ASN A 56 13.69 -18.56 3.58
C ASN A 56 14.74 -17.96 2.65
N ASP A 57 15.42 -18.77 1.85
CA ASP A 57 16.40 -18.32 0.87
C ASP A 57 15.74 -17.56 -0.27
N MET A 58 14.58 -18.00 -0.75
CA MET A 58 13.78 -17.21 -1.70
C MET A 58 13.38 -15.85 -1.11
N ILE A 59 12.94 -15.80 0.16
CA ILE A 59 12.57 -14.54 0.83
C ILE A 59 13.79 -13.64 1.00
N ARG A 60 14.94 -14.18 1.43
CA ARG A 60 16.21 -13.43 1.54
C ARG A 60 16.65 -12.89 0.18
N ALA A 61 16.58 -13.70 -0.87
CA ALA A 61 16.90 -13.28 -2.23
C ALA A 61 15.96 -12.16 -2.71
N GLN A 62 14.66 -12.24 -2.39
CA GLN A 62 13.70 -11.16 -2.68
C GLN A 62 13.99 -9.88 -1.88
N GLN A 63 14.47 -9.99 -0.65
CA GLN A 63 14.88 -8.86 0.19
C GLN A 63 16.22 -8.24 -0.26
N GLN A 64 17.09 -9.03 -0.87
CA GLN A 64 18.40 -8.61 -1.39
C GLN A 64 18.33 -8.06 -2.82
N LYS A 65 17.21 -8.23 -3.54
CA LYS A 65 16.98 -7.48 -4.76
C LYS A 65 17.09 -5.99 -4.40
N PRO A 66 17.86 -5.18 -5.16
CA PRO A 66 17.88 -3.75 -4.93
C PRO A 66 16.44 -3.27 -4.84
N ALA A 67 16.16 -2.43 -3.85
CA ALA A 67 14.87 -1.78 -3.74
C ALA A 67 14.46 -1.31 -5.15
N PRO A 68 13.21 -1.53 -5.58
CA PRO A 68 12.77 -0.99 -6.87
C PRO A 68 13.23 0.47 -6.92
N CYS A 69 13.86 0.87 -8.04
CA CYS A 69 14.45 2.19 -8.29
C CYS A 69 13.82 3.25 -7.40
N ASP A 70 14.63 4.02 -6.66
CA ASP A 70 14.18 5.10 -5.77
C ASP A 70 12.91 5.74 -6.32
N TYR A 71 11.77 5.42 -5.70
CA TYR A 71 10.49 5.84 -6.24
C TYR A 71 10.41 7.36 -6.14
N VAL A 72 10.42 8.03 -7.29
CA VAL A 72 10.25 9.47 -7.38
C VAL A 72 8.79 9.75 -7.69
N ALA A 73 8.08 10.28 -6.70
CA ALA A 73 6.73 10.80 -6.92
C ALA A 73 6.80 12.05 -7.81
N VAL A 74 5.99 12.09 -8.87
CA VAL A 74 5.86 13.21 -9.79
C VAL A 74 4.70 14.11 -9.32
N GLU A 75 5.03 15.34 -8.98
CA GLU A 75 4.05 16.38 -8.68
C GLU A 75 3.77 17.24 -9.91
N ILE A 76 2.51 17.53 -10.18
CA ILE A 76 2.12 18.41 -11.28
C ILE A 76 2.42 19.87 -10.88
N PRO A 77 3.12 20.66 -11.73
CA PRO A 77 3.42 22.05 -11.43
C PRO A 77 2.19 22.90 -11.11
N GLU A 78 2.36 23.93 -10.31
CA GLU A 78 1.31 24.91 -10.03
C GLU A 78 0.79 25.56 -11.33
N GLY A 79 -0.51 25.87 -11.36
CA GLY A 79 -1.20 26.38 -12.55
C GLY A 79 -1.53 25.32 -13.60
N SER A 80 -1.04 24.08 -13.46
CA SER A 80 -1.44 22.96 -14.30
C SER A 80 -2.48 22.09 -13.60
N PRO A 81 -3.51 21.58 -14.30
CA PRO A 81 -4.49 20.68 -13.72
C PRO A 81 -3.84 19.41 -13.16
N GLN A 82 -4.13 19.04 -11.92
CA GLN A 82 -3.69 17.81 -11.26
C GLN A 82 -4.53 16.59 -11.67
N ILE A 83 -5.77 16.79 -12.09
CA ILE A 83 -6.68 15.74 -12.53
C ILE A 83 -7.17 15.97 -13.96
N GLU A 84 -7.47 14.89 -14.67
CA GLU A 84 -8.08 14.92 -16.00
C GLU A 84 -9.25 13.95 -16.10
N PHE A 85 -10.23 14.27 -16.93
CA PHE A 85 -11.40 13.42 -17.11
C PHE A 85 -11.09 12.28 -18.10
N CYS A 86 -11.12 11.04 -17.62
CA CYS A 86 -10.98 9.86 -18.45
C CYS A 86 -12.35 9.44 -19.00
N ALA A 87 -12.62 9.72 -20.28
CA ALA A 87 -13.89 9.39 -20.93
C ALA A 87 -14.22 7.88 -20.89
N GLN A 88 -13.22 7.02 -21.06
CA GLN A 88 -13.39 5.56 -21.06
C GLN A 88 -13.88 5.03 -19.71
N ARG A 89 -13.36 5.59 -18.61
CA ARG A 89 -13.71 5.16 -17.25
C ARG A 89 -14.79 6.05 -16.60
N ARG A 90 -15.20 7.12 -17.29
CA ARG A 90 -16.22 8.10 -16.85
C ARG A 90 -15.95 8.63 -15.44
N HIS A 91 -14.71 9.06 -15.19
CA HIS A 91 -14.29 9.76 -13.98
C HIS A 91 -12.96 10.47 -14.17
N TRP A 92 -12.69 11.35 -13.21
CA TRP A 92 -11.40 11.99 -13.05
C TRP A 92 -10.32 10.97 -12.66
N VAL A 93 -9.11 11.18 -13.18
CA VAL A 93 -7.91 10.41 -12.86
C VAL A 93 -6.76 11.38 -12.54
N PRO A 94 -5.83 11.01 -11.66
CA PRO A 94 -4.70 11.86 -11.33
C PRO A 94 -3.69 11.87 -12.47
N ARG A 95 -3.11 13.04 -12.76
CA ARG A 95 -2.03 13.21 -13.74
C ARG A 95 -0.65 12.98 -13.12
N GLY A 96 -0.53 13.10 -11.81
CA GLY A 96 0.70 12.89 -11.05
C GLY A 96 0.54 11.88 -9.91
N ASP A 97 1.57 11.79 -9.08
CA ASP A 97 1.63 10.99 -7.85
C ASP A 97 1.25 11.80 -6.61
N VAL A 98 1.31 13.13 -6.69
CA VAL A 98 0.93 14.07 -5.62
C VAL A 98 -0.37 14.78 -6.02
N LEU A 99 -1.34 14.78 -5.11
CA LEU A 99 -2.56 15.55 -5.19
C LEU A 99 -2.58 16.56 -4.05
N ARG A 100 -2.59 17.84 -4.39
CA ARG A 100 -2.84 18.97 -3.50
C ARG A 100 -4.33 19.16 -3.40
N CYS A 101 -4.86 18.94 -2.19
CA CYS A 101 -6.29 18.89 -1.92
C CYS A 101 -6.63 19.82 -0.76
N VAL A 102 -7.78 20.48 -0.83
CA VAL A 102 -8.43 21.11 0.34
C VAL A 102 -9.57 20.21 0.81
N VAL A 103 -9.63 19.92 2.11
CA VAL A 103 -10.73 19.15 2.70
C VAL A 103 -11.70 20.11 3.36
N ASN A 104 -12.99 19.99 3.02
CA ASN A 104 -14.09 20.76 3.60
C ASN A 104 -15.12 19.81 4.23
N ASP A 105 -16.05 20.35 5.01
CA ASP A 105 -17.13 19.63 5.71
C ASP A 105 -18.53 19.96 5.14
N GLY A 106 -18.57 20.61 3.96
CA GLY A 106 -19.81 21.11 3.33
C GLY A 106 -20.67 20.04 2.64
N GLY A 107 -20.33 18.76 2.75
CA GLY A 107 -21.09 17.67 2.14
C GLY A 107 -22.41 17.38 2.83
N LEU A 108 -23.23 16.53 2.21
CA LEU A 108 -24.48 16.04 2.80
C LEU A 108 -24.19 15.38 4.16
N ASP A 109 -24.98 15.72 5.17
CA ASP A 109 -24.83 15.23 6.55
C ASP A 109 -23.45 15.49 7.18
N GLY A 110 -22.73 16.52 6.73
CA GLY A 110 -21.39 16.85 7.21
C GLY A 110 -20.30 15.91 6.67
N GLU A 111 -20.59 15.18 5.59
CA GLU A 111 -19.59 14.38 4.89
C GLU A 111 -18.48 15.29 4.35
N ALA A 112 -17.23 14.81 4.43
CA ALA A 112 -16.10 15.55 3.90
C ALA A 112 -16.22 15.70 2.38
N THR A 113 -15.86 16.86 1.86
CA THR A 113 -15.66 17.08 0.43
C THR A 113 -14.21 17.44 0.18
N VAL A 114 -13.73 17.12 -1.03
CA VAL A 114 -12.32 17.32 -1.40
C VAL A 114 -12.26 18.23 -2.62
N TYR A 115 -11.57 19.35 -2.50
CA TYR A 115 -11.35 20.29 -3.59
C TYR A 115 -10.01 20.03 -4.28
N ILE A 116 -10.03 19.86 -5.60
CA ILE A 116 -8.86 19.72 -6.48
C ILE A 116 -9.15 20.47 -7.78
N ASP A 117 -8.22 21.29 -8.26
CA ASP A 117 -8.35 22.06 -9.52
C ASP A 117 -9.68 22.84 -9.60
N GLU A 118 -10.03 23.62 -8.56
CA GLU A 118 -11.28 24.37 -8.45
C GLU A 118 -12.56 23.52 -8.49
N ARG A 119 -12.44 22.21 -8.27
CA ARG A 119 -13.56 21.27 -8.30
C ARG A 119 -13.77 20.61 -6.95
N GLU A 120 -14.97 20.77 -6.43
CA GLU A 120 -15.46 19.98 -5.30
C GLU A 120 -15.77 18.55 -5.73
N LEU A 121 -15.25 17.59 -4.97
CA LEU A 121 -15.46 16.17 -5.15
C LEU A 121 -16.10 15.59 -3.89
N SER A 122 -17.13 14.75 -4.08
CA SER A 122 -17.64 13.87 -3.03
C SER A 122 -16.57 12.85 -2.61
N LEU A 123 -16.67 12.27 -1.41
CA LEU A 123 -15.80 11.15 -1.02
C LEU A 123 -15.90 9.97 -2.00
N HIS A 124 -17.08 9.74 -2.57
CA HIS A 124 -17.26 8.72 -3.60
C HIS A 124 -16.40 9.01 -4.84
N ASP A 125 -16.48 10.22 -5.39
CA ASP A 125 -15.73 10.58 -6.59
C ASP A 125 -14.24 10.68 -6.34
N PHE A 126 -13.83 11.22 -5.19
CA PHE A 126 -12.44 11.21 -4.76
C PHE A 126 -11.92 9.77 -4.57
N GLY A 127 -12.71 8.88 -3.97
CA GLY A 127 -12.40 7.46 -3.86
C GLY A 127 -12.16 6.78 -5.21
N ARG A 128 -12.93 7.16 -6.24
CA ARG A 128 -12.71 6.67 -7.62
C ARG A 128 -11.40 7.17 -8.22
N ILE A 129 -10.93 8.37 -7.87
CA ILE A 129 -9.61 8.86 -8.26
C ILE A 129 -8.52 8.01 -7.58
N LEU A 130 -8.64 7.76 -6.27
CA LEU A 130 -7.68 6.93 -5.52
C LEU A 130 -7.60 5.49 -6.06
N ALA A 131 -8.73 4.92 -6.50
CA ALA A 131 -8.78 3.57 -7.07
C ALA A 131 -7.92 3.39 -8.34
N THR A 132 -7.53 4.49 -9.02
CA THR A 132 -6.58 4.42 -10.14
C THR A 132 -5.19 3.95 -9.72
N ARG A 133 -4.87 4.05 -8.43
CA ARG A 133 -3.61 3.61 -7.81
C ARG A 133 -3.79 2.39 -6.91
N ALA A 134 -4.78 1.53 -7.19
CA ALA A 134 -5.01 0.31 -6.42
C ALA A 134 -3.72 -0.52 -6.28
N GLY A 135 -3.35 -0.82 -5.03
CA GLY A 135 -2.11 -1.55 -4.68
C GLY A 135 -0.97 -0.67 -4.18
N PHE A 136 -1.03 0.65 -4.38
CA PHE A 136 -0.07 1.61 -3.83
C PHE A 136 -0.41 1.96 -2.36
N GLY A 137 0.60 2.40 -1.61
CA GLY A 137 0.40 3.03 -0.30
C GLY A 137 0.19 4.54 -0.45
N MET A 138 -0.52 5.15 0.51
CA MET A 138 -0.74 6.59 0.56
C MET A 138 -0.34 7.13 1.94
N ARG A 139 0.32 8.30 1.97
CA ARG A 139 0.58 9.08 3.18
C ARG A 139 -0.20 10.39 3.05
N ILE A 140 -0.91 10.78 4.10
CA ILE A 140 -1.65 12.04 4.16
C ILE A 140 -0.92 12.97 5.13
N THR A 141 -0.72 14.22 4.74
CA THR A 141 -0.16 15.27 5.59
C THR A 141 -1.10 16.47 5.55
N PHE A 142 -1.58 16.90 6.71
CA PHE A 142 -2.40 18.10 6.82
C PHE A 142 -1.49 19.32 6.89
N VAL A 143 -1.75 20.30 6.04
CA VAL A 143 -1.09 21.60 6.01
C VAL A 143 -2.17 22.69 5.93
N PRO A 144 -1.86 23.93 6.32
CA PRO A 144 -2.69 25.07 5.97
C PRO A 144 -3.01 25.10 4.46
N ASP A 145 -4.22 25.52 4.11
CA ASP A 145 -4.70 25.56 2.72
C ASP A 145 -3.88 26.51 1.83
N ASP A 146 -3.27 27.53 2.42
CA ASP A 146 -2.35 28.48 1.76
C ASP A 146 -0.94 27.92 1.51
N ARG A 147 -0.63 26.69 1.95
CA ARG A 147 0.70 26.07 1.85
C ARG A 147 0.71 24.72 1.15
N LEU A 148 -0.30 24.45 0.33
CA LEU A 148 -0.43 23.18 -0.38
C LEU A 148 0.72 22.87 -1.36
N THR A 149 1.44 23.88 -1.84
CA THR A 149 2.57 23.74 -2.78
C THR A 149 3.91 23.59 -2.07
N GLU A 150 3.96 23.82 -0.75
CA GLU A 150 5.17 23.68 0.03
C GLU A 150 5.37 22.23 0.44
N THR A 151 6.61 21.73 0.36
CA THR A 151 6.95 20.45 0.99
C THR A 151 7.03 20.67 2.51
N PRO A 152 6.14 20.06 3.31
CA PRO A 152 6.15 20.28 4.75
C PRO A 152 7.33 19.55 5.39
N ASN A 153 7.90 20.15 6.44
CA ASN A 153 8.81 19.45 7.33
C ASN A 153 8.00 18.50 8.22
N ILE A 154 8.36 17.21 8.25
CA ILE A 154 7.65 16.18 9.02
C ILE A 154 8.50 15.77 10.22
N GLU A 155 7.98 15.99 11.42
CA GLU A 155 8.55 15.45 12.65
C GLU A 155 7.89 14.11 13.00
N VAL A 156 8.69 13.08 13.28
CA VAL A 156 8.21 11.77 13.74
C VAL A 156 8.26 11.73 15.26
N ARG A 157 7.12 11.99 15.90
CA ARG A 157 6.93 11.93 17.35
C ARG A 157 5.49 11.66 17.70
N ASP A 158 5.24 11.20 18.91
CA ASP A 158 3.87 11.13 19.43
C ASP A 158 3.31 12.55 19.61
N PRO A 159 2.01 12.77 19.32
CA PRO A 159 1.37 14.03 19.60
C PRO A 159 1.39 14.30 21.11
N ALA A 160 1.58 15.57 21.49
CA ALA A 160 1.37 15.95 22.89
C ALA A 160 -0.08 15.61 23.26
N LYS A 161 -0.31 15.11 24.49
CA LYS A 161 -1.67 14.80 24.96
C LYS A 161 -2.54 16.04 24.78
N SER A 162 -3.64 15.92 24.03
CA SER A 162 -4.62 16.99 23.91
C SER A 162 -5.23 17.21 25.29
N GLU A 163 -5.04 18.39 25.87
CA GLU A 163 -5.89 18.86 26.96
C GLU A 163 -7.27 19.11 26.36
N THR A 164 -8.19 18.18 26.59
CA THR A 164 -9.59 18.32 26.19
C THR A 164 -10.16 19.59 26.80
N ARG A 165 -10.61 20.53 25.96
CA ARG A 165 -11.46 21.65 26.36
C ARG A 165 -12.83 21.49 25.72
#